data_AF-G2ZP50-F1
#
_entry.id   AF-G2ZP50-F1
#
_cell.length_a   1.000
_cell.length_b   1.000
_cell.length_c   1.000
_cell.angle_alpha   90.00
_cell.angle_beta   90.00
_cell.angle_gamma   90.00
#
_symmetry.space_group_name_H-M   'P 1'
#
loop_
_entity.id
_entity.type
_entity.pdbx_description
1 polymer ?
#
loop_
_entity_poly.entity_id
_entity_poly.type
_entity_poly.pdbx_seq_one_letter_code
_entity_poly.pdbx_strand_id
1 'polypeptide(L)'
;MRPRGLRGPENTMQQPAPFLILDDDDVFAQTLARALTRRGFAPQIAHTGGEALSLARQMPFAYVTVDLHLAASDRGLMPHGGTDSGLHWIAPLRQALPEARMLVLTGYASIATAVQAVKLGADEYLAKPANVDSILLALQVGVSEAVAEQTMENPAPLSMARLEWEHIQRVLAEHGGNISATARALNMHRRTLQRKLGKRPVAK
;
A
#
# COMPACT_ATOMS: atom_id res chain seq x y z
N MET A 1 32.94 -42.01 -26.11
CA MET A 1 33.02 -40.79 -25.27
C MET A 1 31.88 -39.86 -25.65
N ARG A 2 30.99 -39.50 -24.72
CA ARG A 2 29.92 -38.51 -24.91
C ARG A 2 30.32 -37.20 -24.22
N PRO A 3 30.16 -36.01 -24.82
CA PRO A 3 30.27 -34.78 -24.06
C PRO A 3 28.99 -34.52 -23.25
N ARG A 4 29.20 -34.20 -21.97
CA ARG A 4 28.17 -33.80 -21.00
C ARG A 4 27.60 -32.43 -21.37
N GLY A 5 26.27 -32.32 -21.42
CA GLY A 5 25.56 -31.06 -21.60
C GLY A 5 25.81 -30.09 -20.45
N LEU A 6 26.14 -28.86 -20.80
CA LEU A 6 26.08 -27.70 -19.91
C LEU A 6 24.61 -27.31 -19.80
N ARG A 7 23.99 -27.58 -18.66
CA ARG A 7 22.68 -27.00 -18.31
C ARG A 7 22.91 -25.52 -18.01
N GLY A 8 22.20 -24.64 -18.72
CA GLY A 8 22.13 -23.21 -18.40
C GLY A 8 21.51 -22.98 -17.01
N PRO A 9 21.60 -21.75 -16.48
CA PRO A 9 21.08 -21.42 -15.15
C PRO A 9 19.60 -21.78 -15.09
N GLU A 10 19.26 -22.65 -14.15
CA GLU A 10 17.92 -23.14 -13.94
C GLU A 10 17.06 -21.95 -13.52
N ASN A 11 16.12 -21.56 -14.40
CA ASN A 11 15.13 -20.52 -14.14
C ASN A 11 14.32 -20.95 -12.91
N THR A 12 14.76 -20.50 -11.73
CA THR A 12 14.09 -20.77 -10.47
C THR A 12 12.74 -20.11 -10.62
N MET A 13 11.69 -20.90 -10.83
CA MET A 13 10.31 -20.41 -10.94
C MET A 13 10.04 -19.54 -9.72
N GLN A 14 10.10 -18.22 -9.88
CA GLN A 14 9.78 -17.26 -8.83
C GLN A 14 8.33 -17.55 -8.46
N GLN A 15 8.13 -18.10 -7.26
CA GLN A 15 6.78 -18.39 -6.79
C GLN A 15 5.97 -17.10 -6.80
N PRO A 16 4.71 -17.14 -7.25
CA PRO A 16 3.93 -15.94 -7.42
C PRO A 16 3.76 -15.23 -6.06
N ALA A 17 4.06 -13.94 -6.01
CA ALA A 17 4.06 -13.21 -4.75
C ALA A 17 2.63 -13.06 -4.21
N PRO A 18 2.34 -13.46 -2.95
CA PRO A 18 1.00 -13.41 -2.40
C PRO A 18 0.55 -11.96 -2.20
N PHE A 19 -0.65 -11.63 -2.68
CA PHE A 19 -1.20 -10.29 -2.68
C PHE A 19 -2.62 -10.32 -2.09
N LEU A 20 -2.91 -9.48 -1.10
CA LEU A 20 -4.26 -9.34 -0.54
C LEU A 20 -4.94 -8.09 -1.12
N ILE A 21 -6.17 -8.23 -1.61
CA ILE A 21 -7.00 -7.13 -2.09
C ILE A 21 -8.20 -7.01 -1.15
N LEU A 22 -8.30 -5.91 -0.41
CA LEU A 22 -9.48 -5.55 0.37
C LEU A 22 -10.28 -4.48 -0.37
N ASP A 23 -11.38 -4.87 -1.00
CA ASP A 23 -12.23 -4.02 -1.82
C ASP A 23 -13.64 -4.64 -1.94
N ASP A 24 -14.68 -3.88 -1.62
CA ASP A 24 -16.08 -4.35 -1.68
C ASP A 24 -16.67 -4.29 -3.10
N ASP A 25 -16.03 -3.56 -4.03
CA ASP A 25 -16.39 -3.58 -5.44
C ASP A 25 -15.84 -4.84 -6.12
N ASP A 26 -16.71 -5.84 -6.25
CA ASP A 26 -16.41 -7.13 -6.87
C ASP A 26 -15.86 -7.00 -8.30
N VAL A 27 -16.42 -6.07 -9.10
CA VAL A 27 -16.01 -5.87 -10.49
C VAL A 27 -14.58 -5.33 -10.55
N PHE A 28 -14.28 -4.34 -9.72
CA PHE A 28 -12.94 -3.77 -9.61
C PHE A 28 -11.94 -4.80 -9.06
N ALA A 29 -12.27 -5.45 -7.94
CA ALA A 29 -11.41 -6.42 -7.27
C ALA A 29 -11.02 -7.58 -8.19
N GLN A 30 -11.99 -8.17 -8.90
CA GLN A 30 -11.71 -9.25 -9.86
C GLN A 30 -10.86 -8.77 -11.04
N THR A 31 -11.10 -7.54 -11.52
CA THR A 31 -10.32 -6.97 -12.62
C THR A 31 -8.87 -6.75 -12.22
N LEU A 32 -8.64 -6.22 -11.02
CA LEU A 32 -7.31 -6.07 -10.43
C LEU A 32 -6.64 -7.43 -10.21
N ALA A 33 -7.34 -8.40 -9.62
CA ALA A 33 -6.81 -9.75 -9.39
C ALA A 33 -6.36 -10.40 -10.69
N ARG A 34 -7.20 -10.41 -11.73
CA ARG A 34 -6.83 -10.95 -13.07
C ARG A 34 -5.58 -10.26 -13.62
N ALA A 35 -5.46 -8.95 -13.43
CA ALA A 35 -4.31 -8.18 -13.91
C ALA A 35 -3.01 -8.47 -13.11
N LEU A 36 -3.13 -8.70 -11.81
CA LEU A 36 -2.02 -9.09 -10.93
C LEU A 36 -1.56 -10.52 -11.21
N THR A 37 -2.48 -11.48 -11.42
CA THR A 37 -2.13 -12.86 -11.80
C THR A 37 -1.30 -12.89 -13.09
N ARG A 38 -1.66 -12.09 -14.10
CA ARG A 38 -0.88 -11.97 -15.35
C ARG A 38 0.53 -11.42 -15.15
N ARG A 39 0.79 -10.73 -14.03
CA ARG A 39 2.10 -10.17 -13.67
C ARG A 39 2.87 -11.04 -12.65
N GLY A 40 2.43 -12.28 -12.43
CA GLY A 40 3.13 -13.22 -11.55
C GLY A 40 2.84 -13.05 -10.06
N PHE A 41 1.68 -12.49 -9.71
CA PHE A 41 1.21 -12.43 -8.32
C PHE A 41 0.15 -13.51 -8.05
N ALA A 42 -0.03 -13.83 -6.77
CA ALA A 42 -1.11 -14.69 -6.28
C ALA A 42 -2.12 -13.86 -5.47
N PRO A 43 -3.06 -13.17 -6.13
CA PRO A 43 -4.05 -12.35 -5.45
C PRO A 43 -5.11 -13.19 -4.73
N GLN A 44 -5.45 -12.78 -3.51
CA GLN A 44 -6.62 -13.21 -2.75
C GLN A 44 -7.49 -11.97 -2.51
N ILE A 45 -8.78 -12.08 -2.79
CA ILE A 45 -9.74 -10.99 -2.62
C ILE A 45 -10.46 -11.18 -1.28
N ALA A 46 -10.64 -10.08 -0.56
CA ALA A 46 -11.55 -9.97 0.56
C ALA A 46 -12.48 -8.79 0.31
N HIS A 47 -13.79 -9.00 0.47
CA HIS A 47 -14.81 -7.96 0.27
C HIS A 47 -15.20 -7.27 1.56
N THR A 48 -14.73 -7.78 2.69
CA THR A 48 -14.90 -7.19 4.02
C THR A 48 -13.57 -7.18 4.75
N GLY A 49 -13.39 -6.27 5.71
CA GLY A 49 -12.13 -6.26 6.43
C GLY A 49 -12.02 -7.38 7.46
N GLY A 50 -13.14 -7.88 8.00
CA GLY A 50 -13.16 -9.11 8.77
C GLY A 50 -12.62 -10.32 8.00
N GLU A 51 -13.01 -10.47 6.72
CA GLU A 51 -12.46 -11.49 5.82
C GLU A 51 -10.96 -11.25 5.55
N ALA A 52 -10.58 -10.00 5.25
CA ALA A 52 -9.18 -9.64 5.00
C ALA A 52 -8.27 -9.96 6.19
N LEU A 53 -8.71 -9.63 7.41
CA LEU A 53 -7.97 -9.92 8.63
C LEU A 53 -7.90 -11.42 8.90
N SER A 54 -8.96 -12.17 8.60
CA SER A 54 -8.98 -13.62 8.72
C SER A 54 -7.97 -14.28 7.77
N LEU A 55 -7.92 -13.84 6.51
CA LEU A 55 -6.92 -14.29 5.53
C LEU A 55 -5.51 -13.92 5.97
N ALA A 56 -5.29 -12.67 6.41
CA ALA A 56 -4.00 -12.17 6.87
C ALA A 56 -3.42 -12.94 8.06
N ARG A 57 -4.27 -13.56 8.88
CA ARG A 57 -3.85 -14.43 10.00
C ARG A 57 -3.56 -15.87 9.59
N GLN A 58 -4.13 -16.34 8.48
CA GLN A 58 -4.02 -17.72 8.02
C GLN A 58 -2.83 -17.93 7.08
N MET A 59 -2.45 -16.91 6.31
CA MET A 59 -1.38 -17.01 5.32
C MET A 59 -0.61 -15.69 5.17
N PRO A 60 0.67 -15.75 4.79
CA PRO A 60 1.47 -14.55 4.57
C PRO A 60 1.07 -13.84 3.27
N PHE A 61 1.13 -12.51 3.29
CA PHE A 61 1.02 -11.67 2.10
C PHE A 61 2.22 -10.74 2.01
N ALA A 62 2.77 -10.58 0.81
CA ALA A 62 3.86 -9.63 0.55
C ALA A 62 3.32 -8.23 0.25
N TYR A 63 2.09 -8.16 -0.28
CA TYR A 63 1.45 -6.93 -0.71
C TYR A 63 -0.01 -6.90 -0.27
N VAL A 64 -0.50 -5.70 0.06
CA VAL A 64 -1.89 -5.48 0.45
C VAL A 64 -2.42 -4.20 -0.21
N THR A 65 -3.59 -4.25 -0.84
CA THR A 65 -4.37 -3.04 -1.16
C THR A 65 -5.59 -2.93 -0.27
N VAL A 66 -5.87 -1.72 0.23
CA VAL A 66 -7.02 -1.43 1.10
C VAL A 66 -7.84 -0.29 0.51
N ASP A 67 -9.11 -0.54 0.17
CA ASP A 67 -10.08 0.53 -0.06
C ASP A 67 -10.56 1.12 1.27
N LEU A 68 -10.72 2.44 1.33
CA LEU A 68 -11.24 3.15 2.50
C LEU A 68 -12.77 3.22 2.53
N HIS A 69 -13.43 3.01 1.40
CA HIS A 69 -14.89 2.96 1.35
C HIS A 69 -15.31 1.51 1.19
N LEU A 70 -15.67 0.87 2.31
CA LEU A 70 -16.17 -0.50 2.32
C LEU A 70 -17.65 -0.42 2.72
N ALA A 71 -18.54 -1.11 2.00
CA ALA A 71 -19.95 -1.17 2.34
C ALA A 71 -20.19 -1.66 3.78
N ALA A 72 -21.29 -1.19 4.38
CA ALA A 72 -21.62 -1.31 5.81
C ALA A 72 -21.96 -2.73 6.33
N SER A 73 -21.51 -3.78 5.66
CA SER A 73 -21.80 -5.17 6.01
C SER A 73 -20.99 -5.67 7.21
N ASP A 74 -20.04 -4.90 7.75
CA ASP A 74 -19.15 -5.28 8.86
C ASP A 74 -19.60 -4.72 10.23
N ARG A 75 -20.87 -4.32 10.35
CA ARG A 75 -21.48 -3.84 11.62
C ARG A 75 -21.41 -4.84 12.78
N GLY A 76 -21.14 -6.12 12.51
CA GLY A 76 -21.15 -7.21 13.51
C GLY A 76 -19.89 -7.32 14.36
N LEU A 77 -18.76 -6.75 13.95
CA LEU A 77 -17.48 -6.84 14.66
C LEU A 77 -16.93 -5.51 15.18
N MET A 78 -17.73 -4.43 15.10
CA MET A 78 -17.35 -3.11 15.61
C MET A 78 -17.56 -3.03 17.13
N PRO A 79 -16.52 -2.73 17.94
CA PRO A 79 -16.72 -2.41 19.35
C PRO A 79 -17.52 -1.11 19.55
N HIS A 80 -17.54 -0.18 18.57
CA HIS A 80 -17.90 1.23 18.80
C HIS A 80 -18.79 1.91 17.73
N GLY A 81 -19.59 1.16 16.96
CA GLY A 81 -20.74 1.73 16.21
C GLY A 81 -20.44 2.83 15.17
N GLY A 82 -19.26 2.81 14.52
CA GLY A 82 -18.87 3.77 13.48
C GLY A 82 -19.32 3.35 12.07
N THR A 83 -19.19 4.27 11.11
CA THR A 83 -19.27 4.01 9.67
C THR A 83 -18.08 3.14 9.23
N ASP A 84 -18.34 2.06 8.48
CA ASP A 84 -17.32 1.16 7.92
C ASP A 84 -16.40 1.94 6.97
N SER A 85 -15.30 2.47 7.52
CA SER A 85 -14.22 3.07 6.74
C SER A 85 -13.02 2.15 6.77
N GLY A 86 -12.54 1.67 5.63
CA GLY A 86 -11.40 0.77 5.54
C GLY A 86 -10.12 1.25 6.24
N LEU A 87 -10.05 2.52 6.64
CA LEU A 87 -9.05 3.03 7.58
C LEU A 87 -8.91 2.16 8.83
N HIS A 88 -10.01 1.70 9.43
CA HIS A 88 -9.96 0.95 10.69
C HIS A 88 -9.29 -0.43 10.57
N TRP A 89 -9.23 -0.97 9.35
CA TRP A 89 -8.57 -2.26 9.07
C TRP A 89 -7.06 -2.13 8.88
N ILE A 90 -6.54 -0.93 8.62
CA ILE A 90 -5.11 -0.72 8.35
C ILE A 90 -4.23 -1.17 9.52
N ALA A 91 -4.56 -0.76 10.75
CA ALA A 91 -3.75 -1.11 11.92
C ALA A 91 -3.80 -2.61 12.27
N PRO A 92 -4.99 -3.28 12.33
CA PRO A 92 -5.06 -4.72 12.50
C PRO A 92 -4.33 -5.51 11.39
N LEU A 93 -4.48 -5.09 10.13
CA LEU A 93 -3.79 -5.73 9.00
C LEU A 93 -2.27 -5.54 9.09
N ARG A 94 -1.80 -4.34 9.48
CA ARG A 94 -0.37 -4.09 9.70
C ARG A 94 0.18 -4.95 10.84
N GLN A 95 -0.58 -5.16 11.91
CA GLN A 95 -0.18 -6.05 12.99
C GLN A 95 -0.08 -7.52 12.54
N ALA A 96 -1.01 -7.98 11.71
CA ALA A 96 -0.99 -9.33 11.16
C ALA A 96 0.09 -9.52 10.09
N LEU A 97 0.38 -8.47 9.31
CA LEU A 97 1.28 -8.47 8.15
C LEU A 97 2.37 -7.38 8.30
N PRO A 98 3.30 -7.52 9.27
CA PRO A 98 4.26 -6.48 9.60
C PRO A 98 5.20 -6.11 8.43
N GLU A 99 5.55 -7.09 7.60
CA GLU A 99 6.48 -6.94 6.48
C GLU A 99 5.81 -6.63 5.13
N ALA A 100 4.48 -6.71 5.05
CA ALA A 100 3.78 -6.50 3.78
C ALA A 100 3.85 -5.03 3.34
N ARG A 101 4.02 -4.78 2.04
CA ARG A 101 3.87 -3.44 1.47
C ARG A 101 2.37 -3.13 1.32
N MET A 102 1.90 -2.13 2.05
CA MET A 102 0.48 -1.80 2.14
C MET A 102 0.17 -0.50 1.39
N LEU A 103 -0.66 -0.60 0.36
CA LEU A 103 -1.17 0.53 -0.41
C LEU A 103 -2.63 0.79 -0.05
N VAL A 104 -2.96 2.01 0.34
CA VAL A 104 -4.36 2.45 0.32
C VAL A 104 -4.73 2.83 -1.10
N LEU A 105 -5.84 2.27 -1.61
CA LEU A 105 -6.33 2.47 -2.96
C LEU A 105 -7.82 2.81 -2.91
N THR A 106 -8.19 4.08 -3.05
CA THR A 106 -9.58 4.50 -2.83
C THR A 106 -10.06 5.59 -3.80
N GLY A 107 -11.35 5.59 -4.12
CA GLY A 107 -12.00 6.69 -4.85
C GLY A 107 -12.27 7.93 -3.99
N TYR A 108 -12.21 7.82 -2.66
CA TYR A 108 -12.54 8.88 -1.71
C TYR A 108 -11.28 9.52 -1.10
N ALA A 109 -10.35 9.90 -1.98
CA ALA A 109 -9.07 10.41 -1.57
C ALA A 109 -9.17 11.79 -0.91
N SER A 110 -8.55 11.96 0.26
CA SER A 110 -8.39 13.26 0.92
C SER A 110 -7.07 13.34 1.70
N ILE A 111 -6.52 14.54 1.88
CA ILE A 111 -5.29 14.73 2.67
C ILE A 111 -5.48 14.16 4.09
N ALA A 112 -6.65 14.39 4.69
CA ALA A 112 -6.97 13.90 6.02
C ALA A 112 -6.92 12.37 6.08
N THR A 113 -7.55 11.66 5.13
CA THR A 113 -7.56 10.19 5.09
C THR A 113 -6.19 9.60 4.75
N ALA A 114 -5.40 10.26 3.91
CA ALA A 114 -4.01 9.84 3.63
C ALA A 114 -3.12 9.94 4.87
N VAL A 115 -3.19 11.08 5.58
CA VAL A 115 -2.44 11.29 6.83
C VAL A 115 -2.87 10.25 7.89
N GLN A 116 -4.16 9.95 8.02
CA GLN A 116 -4.63 8.93 8.97
C GLN A 116 -4.22 7.50 8.56
N ALA A 117 -4.37 7.13 7.29
CA ALA A 117 -3.95 5.82 6.79
C ALA A 117 -2.47 5.53 7.10
N VAL A 118 -1.63 6.54 6.94
CA VAL A 118 -0.21 6.48 7.24
C VAL A 118 0.05 6.30 8.75
N LYS A 119 -0.68 7.03 9.61
CA LYS A 119 -0.57 6.84 11.07
C LYS A 119 -0.86 5.40 11.46
N LEU A 120 -1.82 4.79 10.79
CA LEU A 120 -2.27 3.42 11.04
C LEU A 120 -1.35 2.35 10.43
N GLY A 121 -0.43 2.73 9.53
CA GLY A 121 0.63 1.85 9.04
C GLY A 121 0.58 1.53 7.54
N ALA A 122 -0.20 2.26 6.74
CA ALA A 122 -0.08 2.20 5.29
C ALA A 122 1.29 2.72 4.83
N ASP A 123 1.87 2.08 3.81
CA ASP A 123 3.13 2.52 3.22
C ASP A 123 2.90 3.59 2.15
N GLU A 124 1.88 3.38 1.34
CA GLU A 124 1.60 4.17 0.14
C GLU A 124 0.11 4.50 0.06
N TYR A 125 -0.24 5.52 -0.72
CA TYR A 125 -1.62 5.97 -0.91
C TYR A 125 -1.84 6.37 -2.37
N LEU A 126 -2.88 5.82 -3.00
CA LEU A 126 -3.22 6.06 -4.39
C LEU A 126 -4.73 6.28 -4.54
N ALA A 127 -5.12 7.27 -5.34
CA ALA A 127 -6.52 7.53 -5.66
C ALA A 127 -6.95 6.66 -6.85
N LYS A 128 -8.18 6.12 -6.80
CA LYS A 128 -8.87 5.58 -7.98
C LYS A 128 -9.29 6.76 -8.89
N PRO A 129 -9.27 6.62 -10.23
CA PRO A 129 -8.93 5.41 -10.97
C PRO A 129 -7.42 5.18 -11.03
N ALA A 130 -7.00 3.94 -10.76
CA ALA A 130 -5.61 3.50 -10.90
C ALA A 130 -5.58 2.21 -11.71
N ASN A 131 -4.64 2.12 -12.64
CA ASN A 131 -4.34 0.85 -13.29
C ASN A 131 -3.34 0.06 -12.44
N VAL A 132 -3.23 -1.21 -12.74
CA VAL A 132 -2.31 -2.17 -12.11
C VAL A 132 -0.84 -1.75 -12.20
N ASP A 133 -0.40 -1.05 -13.26
CA ASP A 133 0.99 -0.60 -13.37
C ASP A 133 1.28 0.53 -12.39
N SER A 134 0.35 1.49 -12.22
CA SER A 134 0.44 2.53 -11.20
C SER A 134 0.42 1.96 -9.78
N ILE A 135 -0.37 0.90 -9.53
CA ILE A 135 -0.42 0.19 -8.24
C ILE A 135 0.92 -0.47 -7.93
N LEU A 136 1.49 -1.20 -8.88
CA LEU A 136 2.78 -1.87 -8.71
C LEU A 136 3.94 -0.89 -8.57
N LEU A 137 3.91 0.21 -9.33
CA LEU A 137 4.87 1.30 -9.20
C LEU A 137 4.82 1.92 -7.79
N ALA A 138 3.62 2.22 -7.28
CA ALA A 138 3.44 2.75 -5.93
C ALA A 138 4.01 1.77 -4.89
N LEU A 139 3.74 0.47 -5.04
CA LEU A 139 4.28 -0.57 -4.17
C LEU A 139 5.80 -0.79 -4.32
N GLN A 140 6.45 -0.11 -5.26
CA GLN A 140 7.89 -0.23 -5.61
C GLN A 140 8.26 -1.62 -6.16
N VAL A 141 7.32 -2.29 -6.82
CA VAL A 141 7.56 -3.58 -7.46
C VAL A 141 8.24 -3.37 -8.81
N GLY A 142 9.38 -4.04 -9.03
CA GLY A 142 10.02 -4.09 -10.35
C GLY A 142 10.75 -2.81 -10.76
N VAL A 143 10.88 -1.83 -9.86
CA VAL A 143 11.71 -0.64 -10.10
C VAL A 143 13.18 -1.04 -9.97
N SER A 144 13.84 -1.31 -11.10
CA SER A 144 15.29 -1.20 -11.19
C SER A 144 15.68 0.28 -11.15
N GLU A 145 16.87 0.62 -10.65
CA GLU A 145 17.35 2.01 -10.56
C GLU A 145 17.19 2.80 -11.88
N ALA A 146 17.25 2.13 -13.04
CA ALA A 146 17.07 2.73 -14.36
C ALA A 146 15.64 3.26 -14.66
N VAL A 147 14.58 2.71 -14.05
CA VAL A 147 13.19 3.17 -14.26
C VAL A 147 12.88 4.42 -13.43
N ALA A 148 13.66 4.67 -12.38
CA ALA A 148 13.60 5.91 -11.61
C ALA A 148 14.05 7.13 -12.44
N GLU A 149 14.89 6.95 -13.46
CA GLU A 149 15.31 8.02 -14.37
C GLU A 149 14.29 8.29 -15.49
N GLN A 150 13.61 7.27 -16.02
CA GLN A 150 12.63 7.43 -17.12
C GLN A 150 11.28 8.02 -16.67
N THR A 151 10.93 7.92 -15.39
CA THR A 151 9.70 8.53 -14.84
C THR A 151 9.81 10.05 -14.65
N MET A 152 10.98 10.66 -14.93
CA MET A 152 11.16 12.12 -14.93
C MET A 152 10.46 12.85 -16.09
N GLU A 153 10.08 12.15 -17.17
CA GLU A 153 9.58 12.80 -18.40
C GLU A 153 8.06 12.75 -18.59
N ASN A 154 7.32 11.97 -17.78
CA ASN A 154 5.87 11.90 -17.87
C ASN A 154 5.25 11.80 -16.46
N PRO A 155 4.99 12.93 -15.79
CA PRO A 155 4.49 12.91 -14.42
C PRO A 155 3.05 12.39 -14.43
N ALA A 156 2.89 11.11 -14.06
CA ALA A 156 1.61 10.57 -13.61
C ALA A 156 1.00 11.52 -12.55
N PRO A 157 -0.33 11.68 -12.51
CA PRO A 157 -0.99 12.82 -11.88
C PRO A 157 -0.49 13.04 -10.45
N LEU A 158 0.17 14.19 -10.28
CA LEU A 158 0.65 14.84 -9.06
C LEU A 158 -0.04 14.31 -7.79
N SER A 159 0.55 13.27 -7.19
CA SER A 159 -0.16 12.36 -6.29
C SER A 159 -0.12 12.82 -4.83
N MET A 160 -1.18 12.52 -4.10
CA MET A 160 -1.43 12.81 -2.68
C MET A 160 -0.23 12.71 -1.72
N ALA A 161 0.78 11.89 -2.03
CA ALA A 161 2.04 11.82 -1.29
C ALA A 161 2.79 13.15 -1.19
N ARG A 162 2.71 14.03 -2.20
CA ARG A 162 3.30 15.38 -2.15
C ARG A 162 2.57 16.28 -1.16
N LEU A 163 1.24 16.24 -1.14
CA LEU A 163 0.44 17.01 -0.19
C LEU A 163 0.67 16.54 1.25
N GLU A 164 0.79 15.22 1.45
CA GLU A 164 1.18 14.65 2.73
C GLU A 164 2.58 15.13 3.14
N TRP A 165 3.54 15.09 2.22
CA TRP A 165 4.90 15.54 2.48
C TRP A 165 4.97 17.00 2.87
N GLU A 166 4.29 17.87 2.12
CA GLU A 166 4.21 19.29 2.41
C GLU A 166 3.57 19.54 3.79
N HIS A 167 2.55 18.75 4.16
CA HIS A 167 1.97 18.81 5.50
C HIS A 167 2.97 18.36 6.59
N ILE A 168 3.66 17.24 6.40
CA ILE A 168 4.68 16.74 7.33
C ILE A 168 5.80 17.78 7.52
N GLN A 169 6.29 18.37 6.43
CA GLN A 169 7.34 19.39 6.46
C GLN A 169 6.90 20.66 7.19
N ARG A 170 5.65 21.10 6.98
CA ARG A 170 5.08 22.24 7.70
C ARG A 170 5.08 22.02 9.21
N VAL A 171 4.56 20.88 9.66
CA VAL A 171 4.51 20.55 11.09
C VAL A 171 5.91 20.29 11.68
N LEU A 172 6.85 19.78 10.87
CA LEU A 172 8.25 19.66 11.28
C LEU A 172 8.90 21.02 11.52
N ALA A 173 8.63 21.99 10.64
CA ALA A 173 9.12 23.36 10.79
C ALA A 173 8.52 24.06 12.03
N GLU A 174 7.21 23.90 12.27
CA GLU A 174 6.52 24.43 13.46
C GLU A 174 7.12 23.92 14.78
N HIS A 175 7.66 22.70 14.79
CA HIS A 175 8.33 22.10 15.94
C HIS A 175 9.87 22.18 15.89
N GLY A 176 10.43 23.09 15.08
CA GLY A 176 11.87 23.37 15.04
C GLY A 176 12.73 22.16 14.62
N GLY A 177 12.21 21.28 13.76
CA GLY A 177 12.92 20.08 13.32
C GLY A 177 12.90 18.91 14.31
N ASN A 178 12.19 19.03 15.45
CA ASN A 178 12.13 17.96 16.45
C ASN A 178 11.22 16.81 16.00
N ILE A 179 11.84 15.77 15.43
CA ILE A 179 11.16 14.56 14.94
C ILE A 179 10.21 13.95 15.98
N SER A 180 10.60 13.87 17.25
CA SER A 180 9.74 13.27 18.30
C SER A 180 8.52 14.15 18.62
N ALA A 181 8.67 15.48 18.59
CA ALA A 181 7.56 16.41 18.82
C ALA A 181 6.61 16.45 17.62
N THR A 182 7.15 16.49 16.40
CA THR A 182 6.38 16.40 15.15
C THR A 182 5.63 15.07 15.05
N ALA A 183 6.27 13.95 15.42
CA ALA A 183 5.61 12.65 15.45
C ALA A 183 4.41 12.65 16.40
N ARG A 184 4.54 13.26 17.58
CA ARG A 184 3.42 13.44 18.52
C ARG A 184 2.33 14.36 17.95
N ALA A 185 2.68 15.50 17.37
CA ALA A 185 1.72 16.46 16.79
C ALA A 185 0.94 15.86 15.61
N LEU A 186 1.62 15.05 14.79
CA LEU A 186 1.01 14.28 13.72
C LEU A 186 0.39 12.98 14.21
N ASN A 187 0.41 12.67 15.51
CA ASN A 187 -0.10 11.44 16.10
C ASN A 187 0.40 10.14 15.39
N MET A 188 1.70 10.07 15.08
CA MET A 188 2.36 8.91 14.45
C MET A 188 3.59 8.46 15.22
N HIS A 189 4.00 7.21 15.01
CA HIS A 189 5.25 6.69 15.59
C HIS A 189 6.46 7.41 14.97
N ARG A 190 7.45 7.72 15.80
CA ARG A 190 8.71 8.37 15.38
C ARG A 190 9.40 7.62 14.22
N ARG A 191 9.40 6.28 14.24
CA ARG A 191 10.01 5.44 13.20
C ARG A 191 9.29 5.60 11.84
N THR A 192 7.96 5.74 11.85
CA THR A 192 7.16 6.00 10.65
C THR A 192 7.49 7.37 10.06
N LEU A 193 7.54 8.40 10.91
CA LEU A 193 7.92 9.76 10.49
C LEU A 193 9.33 9.78 9.88
N GLN A 194 10.30 9.12 10.52
CA GLN A 194 11.66 9.01 10.01
C GLN A 194 11.73 8.31 8.64
N ARG A 195 11.02 7.18 8.49
CA ARG A 195 10.94 6.46 7.20
C ARG A 195 10.37 7.36 6.11
N LYS A 196 9.35 8.15 6.43
CA LYS A 196 8.77 9.11 5.50
C LYS A 196 9.78 10.18 5.15
N LEU A 197 10.38 10.86 6.13
CA LEU A 197 11.39 11.91 5.91
C LEU A 197 12.60 11.46 5.05
N GLY A 198 12.88 10.15 4.97
CA GLY A 198 13.88 9.59 4.06
C GLY A 198 13.44 9.42 2.60
N LYS A 199 12.13 9.39 2.33
CA LYS A 199 11.53 9.26 0.99
C LYS A 199 10.86 10.57 0.58
N ARG A 200 11.65 11.58 0.22
CA ARG A 200 11.10 12.82 -0.36
C ARG A 200 10.35 12.44 -1.65
N PRO A 201 9.05 12.76 -1.79
CA PRO A 201 8.36 12.56 -3.05
C PRO A 201 9.07 13.42 -4.09
N VAL A 202 9.67 12.74 -5.07
CA VAL A 202 10.40 13.41 -6.15
C VAL A 202 9.40 14.22 -6.94
N ALA A 203 9.52 15.53 -6.86
CA ALA A 203 8.99 16.44 -7.85
C ALA A 203 10.07 16.57 -8.92
N LYS A 204 9.85 15.96 -10.07
CA LYS A 204 10.38 16.50 -11.31
C LYS A 204 9.21 16.61 -12.26
#